data_AF-A0A835BXU5-F1
#
_entry.id   AF-A0A835BXU5-F1
#
_cell.length_a   1.000
_cell.length_b   1.000
_cell.length_c   1.000
_cell.angle_alpha   90.00
_cell.angle_beta   90.00
_cell.angle_gamma   90.00
#
_symmetry.space_group_name_H-M   'P 1'
#
loop_
_entity.id
_entity.type
_entity.pdbx_description
1 polymer ?
#
loop_
_entity_poly.entity_id
_entity_poly.type
_entity_poly.pdbx_seq_one_letter_code
_entity_poly.pdbx_strand_id
1 'polypeptide(L)' 'MVGRTPPVPAVFIGGKLVGPTDQVMALYLGGKLKPLLREAYALWL' A
#
# COMPACT_ATOMS: atom_id res chain seq x y z
N MET A 1 -14.98 22.99 9.15
CA MET A 1 -14.49 21.93 8.24
C MET A 1 -12.95 21.96 8.28
N VAL A 2 -12.32 21.13 9.10
CA VAL A 2 -10.86 21.05 9.12
C VAL A 2 -10.46 20.18 7.92
N GLY A 3 -9.85 20.82 6.92
CA GLY A 3 -9.24 20.14 5.78
C GLY A 3 -8.14 19.22 6.29
N ARG A 4 -8.45 17.93 6.38
CA ARG A 4 -7.42 16.91 6.57
C ARG A 4 -6.78 16.72 5.21
N THR A 5 -5.64 17.36 4.98
CA THR A 5 -4.68 16.86 4.00
C THR A 5 -4.51 15.37 4.30
N PRO A 6 -4.84 14.46 3.36
CA PRO A 6 -4.61 13.04 3.61
C PRO A 6 -3.11 12.91 3.95
N PRO A 7 -2.76 12.26 5.07
CA PRO A 7 -1.36 12.15 5.45
C PRO A 7 -0.63 11.38 4.36
N VAL A 8 0.18 12.10 3.60
CA VAL A 8 1.19 11.54 2.70
C VAL A 8 2.11 10.64 3.53
N PRO A 9 2.51 9.49 3.02
CA PRO A 9 2.76 9.21 1.59
C PRO A 9 1.64 8.49 0.82
N ALA A 10 1.57 8.76 -0.49
CA ALA A 10 0.86 7.92 -1.46
C ALA A 10 1.79 6.77 -1.89
N VAL A 11 1.39 5.53 -1.63
CA VAL A 11 2.21 4.35 -1.89
C VAL A 11 1.79 3.69 -3.20
N PHE A 12 2.79 3.34 -4.01
CA PHE A 12 2.60 2.63 -5.27
C PHE A 12 3.33 1.27 -5.21
N ILE A 13 2.71 0.23 -5.76
CA ILE A 13 3.29 -1.11 -5.90
C ILE A 13 3.08 -1.56 -7.35
N GLY A 14 4.15 -1.97 -8.04
CA GLY A 14 4.08 -2.40 -9.44
C GLY A 14 3.51 -1.32 -10.37
N GLY A 15 3.74 -0.03 -10.09
CA GLY A 15 3.21 1.10 -10.85
C GLY A 15 1.74 1.44 -10.57
N LYS A 16 1.06 0.74 -9.66
CA LYS A 16 -0.34 1.01 -9.28
C LYS A 16 -0.42 1.73 -7.95
N LEU A 17 -1.29 2.73 -7.84
CA LEU A 17 -1.59 3.41 -6.57
C LEU A 17 -2.29 2.42 -5.62
N VAL A 18 -1.68 2.14 -4.49
CA VAL A 18 -2.23 1.28 -3.43
C VAL A 18 -2.93 2.11 -2.37
N GLY A 19 -2.46 3.33 -2.12
CA GLY A 19 -3.08 4.28 -1.20
C GLY A 19 -2.14 4.76 -0.10
N PRO A 20 -2.68 5.39 0.96
CA PRO A 20 -1.90 5.87 2.08
C PRO A 20 -1.35 4.74 2.97
N THR A 21 -0.52 5.09 3.95
CA THR A 21 0.23 4.12 4.77
C THR A 21 -0.68 3.23 5.61
N ASP A 22 -1.78 3.75 6.14
CA ASP A 22 -2.80 2.99 6.87
C ASP A 22 -3.44 1.90 6.01
N GLN A 23 -3.71 2.18 4.73
CA GLN A 23 -4.21 1.19 3.79
C GLN A 23 -3.17 0.10 3.51
N VAL A 24 -1.89 0.45 3.39
CA VAL A 24 -0.80 -0.53 3.26
C VAL A 24 -0.70 -1.41 4.52
N MET A 25 -0.84 -0.81 5.69
CA MET A 25 -0.85 -1.56 6.96
C MET A 25 -2.06 -2.49 7.08
N ALA A 26 -3.23 -2.07 6.64
CA ALA A 26 -4.41 -2.93 6.58
C ALA A 26 -4.18 -4.14 5.63
N LEU A 27 -3.52 -3.94 4.49
CA LEU A 27 -3.14 -5.02 3.57
C LEU A 27 -2.12 -5.99 4.20
N TYR A 28 -1.18 -5.47 5.00
CA TYR A 28 -0.22 -6.31 5.73
C TYR A 28 -0.94 -7.19 6.77
N LEU A 29 -1.77 -6.57 7.61
CA LEU A 29 -2.54 -7.28 8.64
C LEU A 29 -3.53 -8.28 8.05
N GLY A 30 -4.13 -7.95 6.89
CA GLY A 30 -5.02 -8.85 6.15
C GLY A 30 -4.32 -9.90 5.29
N GLY A 31 -2.97 -9.97 5.31
CA GLY A 31 -2.19 -10.94 4.55
C GLY A 31 -2.15 -10.71 3.03
N LYS A 32 -2.72 -9.61 2.53
CA LYS A 32 -2.82 -9.29 1.09
C LYS A 32 -1.61 -8.55 0.53
N LEU A 33 -0.74 -8.02 1.39
CA LEU A 33 0.44 -7.28 0.94
C LEU A 33 1.50 -8.16 0.25
N LYS A 34 1.76 -9.36 0.77
CA LYS A 34 2.77 -10.27 0.18
C LYS A 34 2.41 -10.71 -1.25
N PRO A 35 1.17 -11.13 -1.56
CA PRO A 35 0.74 -11.38 -2.94
C PRO A 35 0.99 -10.19 -3.88
N LEU A 36 0.62 -8.97 -3.48
CA LEU A 36 0.83 -7.77 -4.28
C LEU A 36 2.32 -7.51 -4.59
N LEU A 37 3.20 -7.75 -3.62
CA LEU A 37 4.64 -7.60 -3.83
C LEU A 37 5.21 -8.68 -4.76
N ARG A 38 4.68 -9.90 -4.73
CA ARG A 38 5.06 -10.98 -5.66
C ARG A 38 4.62 -10.66 -7.08
N GLU A 39 3.38 -10.21 -7.27
CA GLU A 39 2.85 -9.78 -8.57
C GLU A 39 3.64 -8.60 -9.16
N ALA A 40 4.12 -7.71 -8.30
CA ALA A 40 4.99 -6.60 -8.70
C ALA A 40 6.47 -7.00 -8.87
N TYR A 41 6.80 -8.28 -8.75
CA TYR A 41 8.18 -8.80 -8.81
C TYR A 41 9.13 -8.17 -7.77
N ALA A 42 8.57 -7.63 -6.69
CA ALA A 42 9.29 -6.98 -5.60
C ALA A 42 9.64 -7.94 -4.44
N LEU A 43 9.07 -9.15 -4.42
CA LEU A 43 9.31 -10.17 -3.39
C LEU A 43 9.31 -11.57 -4.02
N TRP A 44 10.34 -12.37 -3.72
CA TRP A 44 10.58 -13.70 -4.31
C TRP A 44 10.75 -14.83 -3.28
N LEU A 45 10.52 -14.53 -2.00
CA LEU A 45 10.67 -15.46 -0.88
C LEU A 45 9.40 -16.28 -0.59
#